data_AF-A0AAU3D3B1-F1
#
_entry.id   AF-A0AAU3D3B1-F1
#
_cell.length_a   1.000
_cell.length_b   1.000
_cell.length_c   1.000
_cell.angle_alpha   90.00
_cell.angle_beta   90.00
_cell.angle_gamma   90.00
#
_symmetry.space_group_name_H-M   'P 1'
#
loop_
_entity.id
_entity.type
_entity.pdbx_description
1 polymer ?
#
loop_
_entity_poly.entity_id
_entity_poly.type
_entity_poly.pdbx_seq_one_letter_code
_entity_poly.pdbx_strand_id
1 'polypeptide(L)'
;MHRLQPVANGLHTDHPVPGLPFVDDDHIPVGDPAAIEAIGRHEEGGTWGRWDKVGDTKGSWLAFTTDPIRQDLAWVVRRHPQHGRTVLLVRDQDASPWHSSWWGPQLLFRQGGYWWDGTTWYRPDQVWDAPSERFERRPVKAATTITAADLIDDNAHPDGGRLLKVANFDLDAPPPDPWNDHLALWAARRPADARPLAQCVVRLSAPELAADQLIGVPEMAKIGGIAASTLRAYIARDQREVPPPQAAVSGRSLWSRPVAQDWAQERDRSPESAAAKLDSGDGELSIGLAELRQNLARRFFGTLWERPDWRKRWALRFRTASAVQEIADELALNVAADTDSIIDAHDLAATVLHAVLDELAYGKELDSSIGGPATFYGITTPVTKMLDWLIRHHPRTAHHLIGEIVGDAERRLEIPREVSTDSIRTALGLDSTLPRQVRLDFLERALPPVSR
;
A
#
# COMPACT_ATOMS: atom_id res chain seq x y z
N MET A 1 0.90 -1.52 11.86
CA MET A 1 2.28 -1.26 11.49
C MET A 1 2.41 0.15 11.92
N HIS A 2 2.88 0.30 13.16
CA HIS A 2 3.19 1.60 13.71
C HIS A 2 4.08 2.34 12.72
N ARG A 3 3.97 3.67 12.66
CA ARG A 3 4.93 4.49 11.91
C ARG A 3 6.32 4.13 12.41
N LEU A 4 7.07 3.42 11.58
CA LEU A 4 8.42 2.98 11.90
C LEU A 4 9.29 4.22 12.05
N GLN A 5 9.57 4.59 13.29
CA GLN A 5 10.36 5.76 13.63
C GLN A 5 11.60 5.32 14.38
N PRO A 6 12.80 5.69 13.89
CA PRO A 6 14.01 5.48 14.67
C PRO A 6 14.01 6.45 15.85
N VAL A 7 14.64 6.03 16.95
CA VAL A 7 14.77 6.83 18.17
C VAL A 7 16.17 7.44 18.30
N ALA A 8 17.18 6.85 17.67
CA ALA A 8 18.52 7.43 17.59
C ALA A 8 19.30 6.95 16.34
N ASN A 9 20.34 7.70 16.01
CA ASN A 9 21.38 7.31 15.07
C ASN A 9 22.45 6.48 15.80
N GLY A 10 22.91 5.39 15.21
CA GLY A 10 24.15 4.74 15.63
C GLY A 10 25.37 5.58 15.23
N LEU A 11 26.44 5.55 16.02
CA LEU A 11 27.70 6.23 15.69
C LEU A 11 28.25 5.75 14.34
N HIS A 12 28.09 4.47 14.03
CA HIS A 12 28.58 3.83 12.81
C HIS A 12 27.70 3.97 11.56
N THR A 13 26.65 4.81 11.62
CA THR A 13 25.84 5.15 10.45
C THR A 13 26.61 6.07 9.49
N ASP A 14 26.48 5.87 8.19
CA ASP A 14 26.90 6.81 7.14
C ASP A 14 25.78 7.80 6.78
N HIS A 15 24.55 7.54 7.21
CA HIS A 15 23.38 8.30 6.79
C HIS A 15 22.56 8.76 8.00
N PRO A 16 23.03 9.79 8.75
CA PRO A 16 22.33 10.29 9.92
C PRO A 16 20.91 10.77 9.58
N VAL A 17 19.95 10.43 10.44
CA VAL A 17 18.59 10.94 10.43
C VAL A 17 18.56 12.26 11.22
N PRO A 18 18.09 13.37 10.61
CA PRO A 18 18.09 14.69 11.23
C PRO A 18 17.17 14.76 12.44
N GLY A 19 17.60 15.51 13.46
CA GLY A 19 16.84 15.72 14.69
C GLY A 19 16.86 14.55 15.67
N LEU A 20 17.53 13.44 15.35
CA LEU A 20 17.74 12.33 16.28
C LEU A 20 19.11 12.43 16.95
N PRO A 21 19.22 12.01 18.23
CA PRO A 21 20.50 11.94 18.93
C PRO A 21 21.40 10.84 18.34
N PHE A 22 22.69 10.87 18.69
CA PHE A 22 23.64 9.80 18.39
C PHE A 22 23.88 8.94 19.62
N VAL A 23 23.82 7.62 19.44
CA VAL A 23 24.07 6.62 20.46
C VAL A 23 25.26 5.77 20.02
N ASP A 24 26.15 5.50 20.96
CA ASP A 24 27.28 4.60 20.81
C ASP A 24 26.79 3.16 20.52
N ASP A 25 27.23 2.62 19.39
CA ASP A 25 26.91 1.29 18.88
C ASP A 25 28.15 0.36 18.82
N ASP A 26 29.25 0.72 19.49
CA ASP A 26 30.51 -0.03 19.50
C ASP A 26 30.36 -1.48 20.01
N HIS A 27 29.36 -1.76 20.86
CA HIS A 27 29.09 -3.09 21.38
C HIS A 27 28.36 -4.01 20.38
N ILE A 28 27.91 -3.48 19.24
CA ILE A 28 27.26 -4.25 18.17
C ILE A 28 28.23 -4.41 17.00
N PRO A 29 28.46 -5.63 16.49
CA PRO A 29 29.37 -5.88 15.38
C PRO A 29 28.73 -5.48 14.04
N VAL A 30 28.53 -4.17 13.82
CA VAL A 30 27.85 -3.57 12.66
C VAL A 30 28.48 -3.90 11.29
N GLY A 31 29.66 -4.53 11.27
CA GLY A 31 30.33 -5.02 10.06
C GLY A 31 30.04 -6.48 9.71
N ASP A 32 29.51 -7.27 10.65
CA ASP A 32 29.26 -8.70 10.52
C ASP A 32 27.78 -9.02 10.79
N PRO A 33 26.95 -9.23 9.74
CA PRO A 33 25.52 -9.46 9.91
C PRO A 33 25.22 -10.77 10.65
N ALA A 34 26.07 -11.79 10.55
CA ALA A 34 25.86 -13.05 11.25
C ALA A 34 26.11 -12.89 12.76
N ALA A 35 27.10 -12.08 13.14
CA ALA A 35 27.34 -11.74 14.54
C ALA A 35 26.21 -10.87 15.12
N ILE A 36 25.62 -9.97 14.34
CA ILE A 36 24.43 -9.19 14.74
C ILE A 36 23.25 -10.13 15.05
N GLU A 37 22.95 -11.07 14.15
CA GLU A 37 21.88 -12.05 14.36
C GLU A 37 22.14 -12.94 15.58
N ALA A 38 23.39 -13.35 15.81
CA ALA A 38 23.75 -14.20 16.93
C ALA A 38 23.45 -13.57 18.30
N ILE A 39 23.63 -12.24 18.44
CA ILE A 39 23.26 -11.50 19.66
C ILE A 39 21.76 -11.64 19.95
N GLY A 40 20.93 -11.68 18.92
CA GLY A 40 19.47 -11.73 19.11
C GLY A 40 18.92 -13.14 19.27
N ARG A 41 19.72 -14.18 19.03
CA ARG A 41 19.30 -15.60 19.08
C ARG A 41 19.82 -16.36 20.30
N HIS A 42 19.92 -15.71 21.45
CA HIS A 42 20.36 -16.36 22.69
C HIS A 42 19.38 -17.44 23.19
N GLU A 43 19.93 -18.46 23.85
CA GLU A 43 19.20 -19.66 24.33
C GLU A 43 18.15 -19.35 25.42
N GLU A 44 18.29 -18.22 26.13
CA GLU A 44 17.44 -17.86 27.27
C GLU A 44 16.06 -17.26 26.88
N GLY A 45 15.83 -17.02 25.58
CA GLY A 45 14.59 -16.46 25.05
C GLY A 45 14.42 -14.96 25.29
N GLY A 46 13.45 -14.33 24.60
CA GLY A 46 13.10 -12.92 24.81
C GLY A 46 13.87 -11.89 23.97
N THR A 47 14.96 -12.28 23.31
CA THR A 47 15.66 -11.48 22.30
C THR A 47 15.36 -11.99 20.89
N TRP A 48 15.48 -11.12 19.89
CA TRP A 48 15.29 -11.49 18.49
C TRP A 48 16.43 -10.97 17.63
N GLY A 49 16.86 -11.80 16.69
CA GLY A 49 17.90 -11.46 15.73
C GLY A 49 17.64 -12.12 14.39
N ARG A 50 17.92 -11.38 13.33
CA ARG A 50 17.83 -11.86 11.96
C ARG A 50 18.76 -11.06 11.06
N TRP A 51 19.38 -11.73 10.11
CA TRP A 51 19.98 -11.05 8.97
C TRP A 51 19.63 -11.76 7.68
N ASP A 52 19.67 -11.02 6.59
CA ASP A 52 19.40 -11.55 5.25
C ASP A 52 20.27 -10.84 4.21
N LYS A 53 20.59 -11.59 3.15
CA LYS A 53 21.20 -11.02 1.93
C LYS A 53 20.12 -10.33 1.11
N VAL A 54 20.43 -9.16 0.56
CA VAL A 54 19.52 -8.47 -0.37
C VAL A 54 19.89 -8.84 -1.80
N GLY A 55 18.94 -9.45 -2.51
CA GLY A 55 19.17 -10.29 -3.69
C GLY A 55 19.89 -9.64 -4.88
N ASP A 56 19.64 -8.36 -5.15
CA ASP A 56 20.05 -7.77 -6.44
C ASP A 56 21.47 -7.16 -6.42
N THR A 57 22.11 -7.03 -5.25
CA THR A 57 23.43 -6.40 -5.15
C THR A 57 24.37 -7.23 -4.28
N LYS A 58 25.42 -7.77 -4.91
CA LYS A 58 26.45 -8.56 -4.22
C LYS A 58 27.08 -7.76 -3.07
N GLY A 59 26.96 -8.27 -1.85
CA GLY A 59 27.51 -7.65 -0.64
C GLY A 59 26.52 -6.72 0.09
N SER A 60 25.31 -6.55 -0.44
CA SER A 60 24.21 -5.91 0.28
C SER A 60 23.56 -6.88 1.26
N TRP A 61 23.31 -6.40 2.46
CA TRP A 61 22.59 -7.14 3.49
C TRP A 61 21.82 -6.19 4.40
N LEU A 62 20.88 -6.76 5.16
CA LEU A 62 20.25 -6.10 6.30
C LEU A 62 20.26 -7.04 7.50
N ALA A 63 20.23 -6.47 8.70
CA ALA A 63 20.19 -7.21 9.94
C ALA A 63 19.45 -6.41 11.01
N PHE A 64 18.90 -7.10 11.99
CA PHE A 64 18.50 -6.49 13.26
C PHE A 64 18.83 -7.40 14.43
N THR A 65 18.94 -6.79 15.61
CA THR A 65 19.11 -7.50 16.87
C THR A 65 18.54 -6.69 18.03
N THR A 66 17.88 -7.36 18.98
CA THR A 66 17.54 -6.77 20.28
C THR A 66 18.83 -6.32 20.97
N ASP A 67 18.83 -5.12 21.58
CA ASP A 67 20.01 -4.63 22.27
C ASP A 67 20.29 -5.48 23.54
N PRO A 68 21.53 -5.95 23.75
CA PRO A 68 21.84 -6.84 24.86
C PRO A 68 21.83 -6.15 26.24
N ILE A 69 21.84 -4.82 26.29
CA ILE A 69 21.84 -4.02 27.53
C ILE A 69 20.42 -3.50 27.84
N ARG A 70 19.67 -3.10 26.80
CA ARG A 70 18.32 -2.52 26.87
C ARG A 70 17.37 -3.28 25.92
N GLN A 71 16.78 -4.37 26.41
CA GLN A 71 15.93 -5.25 25.59
C GLN A 71 14.59 -4.61 25.13
N ASP A 72 14.25 -3.41 25.61
CA ASP A 72 13.16 -2.59 25.06
C ASP A 72 13.53 -1.90 23.73
N LEU A 73 14.81 -1.99 23.34
CA LEU A 73 15.40 -1.38 22.16
C LEU A 73 16.04 -2.44 21.26
N ALA A 74 16.19 -2.10 19.99
CA ALA A 74 16.87 -2.92 19.01
C ALA A 74 17.67 -2.08 18.03
N TRP A 75 18.71 -2.68 17.48
CA TRP A 75 19.52 -2.11 16.41
C TRP A 75 19.07 -2.67 15.07
N VAL A 76 18.87 -1.79 14.09
CA VAL A 76 18.61 -2.16 12.71
C VAL A 76 19.74 -1.63 11.83
N VAL A 77 20.26 -2.50 10.98
CA VAL A 77 21.43 -2.23 10.14
C VAL A 77 21.12 -2.57 8.69
N ARG A 78 21.35 -1.62 7.79
CA ARG A 78 21.30 -1.83 6.33
C ARG A 78 22.65 -1.51 5.74
N ARG A 79 23.28 -2.44 5.03
CA ARG A 79 24.54 -2.22 4.32
C ARG A 79 24.38 -2.33 2.81
N HIS A 80 24.90 -1.36 2.09
CA HIS A 80 25.02 -1.34 0.64
C HIS A 80 26.48 -1.05 0.23
N PRO A 81 27.11 -1.85 -0.64
CA PRO A 81 28.54 -1.71 -0.94
C PRO A 81 28.89 -0.35 -1.55
N GLN A 82 28.02 0.21 -2.39
CA GLN A 82 28.24 1.49 -3.07
C GLN A 82 27.64 2.70 -2.35
N HIS A 83 26.80 2.50 -1.33
CA HIS A 83 26.06 3.61 -0.70
C HIS A 83 26.37 3.75 0.78
N GLY A 84 26.90 2.71 1.44
CA GLY A 84 27.31 2.77 2.84
C GLY A 84 26.40 1.96 3.73
N ARG A 85 26.45 2.29 5.02
CA ARG A 85 25.67 1.63 6.06
C ARG A 85 24.73 2.62 6.74
N THR A 86 23.48 2.21 6.95
CA THR A 86 22.54 2.87 7.85
C THR A 86 22.48 2.06 9.14
N VAL A 87 22.76 2.69 10.28
CA VAL A 87 22.61 2.09 11.62
C VAL A 87 21.66 2.95 12.43
N LEU A 88 20.56 2.35 12.89
CA LEU A 88 19.53 3.05 13.65
C LEU A 88 19.16 2.26 14.90
N LEU A 89 18.89 2.98 15.98
CA LEU A 89 18.26 2.45 17.18
C LEU A 89 16.76 2.63 17.07
N VAL A 90 16.00 1.58 17.38
CA VAL A 90 14.53 1.54 17.32
C VAL A 90 13.98 0.90 18.59
N ARG A 91 12.66 1.00 18.82
CA ARG A 91 12.00 0.17 19.83
C ARG A 91 12.03 -1.29 19.38
N ASP A 92 12.24 -2.23 20.29
CA ASP A 92 12.40 -3.66 19.94
C ASP A 92 11.21 -4.20 19.13
N GLN A 93 9.99 -3.83 19.52
CA GLN A 93 8.75 -4.19 18.81
C GLN A 93 8.70 -3.74 17.32
N ASP A 94 9.51 -2.76 16.93
CA ASP A 94 9.56 -2.20 15.58
C ASP A 94 10.69 -2.81 14.74
N ALA A 95 11.60 -3.60 15.33
CA ALA A 95 12.79 -4.11 14.64
C ALA A 95 12.46 -5.02 13.45
N SER A 96 11.56 -6.00 13.64
CA SER A 96 11.13 -6.89 12.55
C SER A 96 10.36 -6.14 11.45
N PRO A 97 9.41 -5.23 11.76
CA PRO A 97 8.81 -4.36 10.76
C PRO A 97 9.83 -3.52 9.96
N TRP A 98 10.85 -2.96 10.62
CA TRP A 98 11.96 -2.25 9.95
C TRP A 98 12.72 -3.15 8.98
N HIS A 99 13.05 -4.36 9.42
CA HIS A 99 13.71 -5.36 8.57
C HIS A 99 12.87 -5.67 7.32
N SER A 100 11.56 -5.85 7.45
CA SER A 100 10.67 -6.04 6.29
C SER A 100 10.65 -4.82 5.35
N SER A 101 10.68 -3.59 5.89
CA SER A 101 10.65 -2.36 5.09
C SER A 101 11.89 -2.16 4.21
N TRP A 102 13.04 -2.74 4.60
CA TRP A 102 14.32 -2.66 3.87
C TRP A 102 14.60 -3.84 2.96
N TRP A 103 13.64 -4.77 2.80
CA TRP A 103 13.79 -5.91 1.89
C TRP A 103 13.88 -5.49 0.42
N GLY A 104 13.31 -4.33 0.07
CA GLY A 104 13.29 -3.80 -1.28
C GLY A 104 14.50 -2.93 -1.64
N PRO A 105 14.36 -2.08 -2.68
CA PRO A 105 15.44 -1.18 -3.14
C PRO A 105 15.74 -0.04 -2.14
N GLN A 106 14.90 0.16 -1.13
CA GLN A 106 15.03 1.27 -0.18
C GLN A 106 16.34 1.14 0.61
N LEU A 107 17.20 2.16 0.51
CA LEU A 107 18.45 2.24 1.28
C LEU A 107 18.27 3.02 2.57
N LEU A 108 17.40 4.03 2.55
CA LEU A 108 17.09 4.89 3.69
C LEU A 108 15.73 5.58 3.50
N PHE A 109 15.16 6.05 4.61
CA PHE A 109 13.92 6.81 4.66
C PHE A 109 14.12 8.19 5.30
N ARG A 110 13.40 9.22 4.84
CA ARG A 110 13.40 10.60 5.36
C ARG A 110 12.00 11.19 5.36
N GLN A 111 11.80 12.26 6.16
CA GLN A 111 10.64 13.18 6.11
C GLN A 111 9.30 12.49 5.85
N GLY A 112 8.87 11.62 6.76
CA GLY A 112 7.56 10.99 6.67
C GLY A 112 7.44 9.87 5.63
N GLY A 113 8.54 9.15 5.36
CA GLY A 113 8.53 7.91 4.58
C GLY A 113 9.03 8.04 3.13
N TYR A 114 9.51 9.22 2.74
CA TYR A 114 10.26 9.38 1.49
C TYR A 114 11.49 8.50 1.52
N TRP A 115 11.85 7.87 0.42
CA TRP A 115 12.94 6.91 0.40
C TRP A 115 13.86 7.09 -0.80
N TRP A 116 15.09 6.62 -0.66
CA TRP A 116 16.14 6.74 -1.67
C TRP A 116 16.70 5.37 -2.01
N ASP A 117 16.88 5.11 -3.31
CA ASP A 117 17.42 3.84 -3.83
C ASP A 117 18.93 3.89 -4.12
N GLY A 118 19.59 5.01 -3.87
CA GLY A 118 20.98 5.26 -4.25
C GLY A 118 21.15 6.23 -5.42
N THR A 119 20.07 6.49 -6.17
CA THR A 119 20.06 7.40 -7.33
C THR A 119 18.89 8.38 -7.25
N THR A 120 17.68 7.89 -7.00
CA THR A 120 16.41 8.63 -7.10
C THR A 120 15.70 8.66 -5.76
N TRP A 121 15.10 9.80 -5.43
CA TRP A 121 14.17 9.92 -4.31
C TRP A 121 12.76 9.57 -4.77
N TYR A 122 12.07 8.80 -3.94
CA TYR A 122 10.68 8.40 -4.12
C TYR A 122 9.84 8.88 -2.96
N ARG A 123 8.56 9.15 -3.24
CA ARG A 123 7.56 9.41 -2.22
C ARG A 123 7.29 8.17 -1.36
N PRO A 124 6.63 8.33 -0.20
CA PRO A 124 6.16 7.19 0.57
C PRO A 124 5.31 6.26 -0.29
N ASP A 125 5.50 4.96 -0.11
CA ASP A 125 4.74 3.92 -0.80
C ASP A 125 3.26 4.03 -0.39
N GLN A 126 2.39 4.34 -1.35
CA GLN A 126 0.95 4.58 -1.11
C GLN A 126 0.05 3.85 -2.12
N VAL A 127 0.35 3.95 -3.41
CA VAL A 127 -0.50 3.39 -4.48
C VAL A 127 -0.09 1.95 -4.76
N TRP A 128 -0.98 1.01 -4.50
CA TRP A 128 -0.72 -0.41 -4.73
C TRP A 128 -1.00 -0.80 -6.18
N ASP A 129 -0.02 -1.44 -6.82
CA ASP A 129 -0.13 -1.98 -8.16
C ASP A 129 -0.29 -3.50 -8.08
N ALA A 130 -1.55 -3.95 -8.04
CA ALA A 130 -1.89 -5.36 -7.85
C ALA A 130 -1.17 -6.33 -8.82
N PRO A 131 -1.05 -6.04 -10.14
CA PRO A 131 -0.30 -6.90 -11.05
C PRO A 131 1.17 -7.14 -10.69
N SER A 132 1.89 -6.11 -10.24
CA SER A 132 3.30 -6.29 -9.81
C SER A 132 3.44 -6.78 -8.39
N GLU A 133 2.35 -6.80 -7.61
CA GLU A 133 2.35 -7.00 -6.17
C GLU A 133 3.32 -6.06 -5.45
N ARG A 134 3.40 -4.80 -5.92
CA ARG A 134 4.29 -3.76 -5.38
C ARG A 134 3.59 -2.42 -5.33
N PHE A 135 4.08 -1.53 -4.50
CA PHE A 135 3.70 -0.13 -4.57
C PHE A 135 4.33 0.55 -5.80
N GLU A 136 3.56 1.43 -6.44
CA GLU A 136 4.02 2.26 -7.53
C GLU A 136 5.12 3.22 -7.01
N ARG A 137 6.31 3.15 -7.60
CA ARG A 137 7.46 3.97 -7.19
C ARG A 137 7.37 5.35 -7.82
N ARG A 138 6.84 6.32 -7.08
CA ARG A 138 6.65 7.69 -7.58
C ARG A 138 7.86 8.59 -7.29
N PRO A 139 8.65 8.99 -8.31
CA PRO A 139 9.83 9.81 -8.10
C PRO A 139 9.46 11.23 -7.64
N VAL A 140 10.29 11.79 -6.78
CA VAL A 140 10.16 13.16 -6.31
C VAL A 140 10.75 14.11 -7.34
N LYS A 141 9.91 14.99 -7.89
CA LYS A 141 10.34 15.96 -8.90
C LYS A 141 11.29 17.00 -8.28
N ALA A 142 12.41 17.24 -8.96
CA ALA A 142 13.43 18.20 -8.54
C ALA A 142 13.95 17.98 -7.09
N ALA A 143 13.99 16.72 -6.64
CA ALA A 143 14.62 16.38 -5.38
C ALA A 143 16.14 16.64 -5.42
N THR A 144 16.64 17.25 -4.36
CA THR A 144 18.06 17.43 -4.08
C THR A 144 18.41 16.70 -2.80
N THR A 145 19.42 15.85 -2.88
CA THR A 145 19.99 15.17 -1.72
C THR A 145 20.84 16.16 -0.93
N ILE A 146 20.55 16.31 0.36
CA ILE A 146 21.35 17.12 1.29
C ILE A 146 22.21 16.17 2.11
N THR A 147 23.52 16.41 2.06
CA THR A 147 24.54 15.57 2.68
C THR A 147 25.04 16.18 4.00
N ALA A 148 25.83 15.43 4.76
CA ALA A 148 26.46 15.95 5.97
C ALA A 148 27.42 17.12 5.67
N ALA A 149 28.10 17.09 4.52
CA ALA A 149 28.99 18.18 4.11
C ALA A 149 28.24 19.49 3.85
N ASP A 150 26.97 19.43 3.45
CA ASP A 150 26.14 20.61 3.20
C ASP A 150 25.61 21.26 4.49
N LEU A 151 25.66 20.53 5.62
CA LEU A 151 25.06 20.95 6.90
C LEU A 151 26.08 21.32 7.97
N ILE A 152 27.30 20.77 7.89
CA ILE A 152 28.40 21.13 8.78
C ILE A 152 29.06 22.39 8.22
N ASP A 153 28.76 23.53 8.85
CA ASP A 153 29.34 24.83 8.55
C ASP A 153 30.27 25.31 9.68
N ASP A 154 30.79 26.54 9.57
CA ASP A 154 31.69 27.13 10.57
C ASP A 154 31.03 27.34 11.96
N ASN A 155 29.71 27.21 12.06
CA ASN A 155 28.96 27.35 13.32
C ASN A 155 28.71 26.00 14.00
N ALA A 156 29.05 24.87 13.37
CA ALA A 156 28.88 23.55 13.95
C ALA A 156 30.08 23.20 14.83
N HIS A 157 29.86 23.13 16.15
CA HIS A 157 30.92 22.92 17.14
C HIS A 157 30.86 21.49 17.71
N PRO A 158 31.84 20.62 17.41
CA PRO A 158 31.81 19.23 17.86
C PRO A 158 31.83 19.10 19.40
N ASP A 159 32.42 20.05 20.11
CA ASP A 159 32.46 20.07 21.58
C ASP A 159 31.10 20.40 22.22
N GLY A 160 30.16 20.97 21.45
CA GLY A 160 28.78 21.19 21.87
C GLY A 160 27.90 19.95 21.75
N GLY A 161 28.32 18.97 20.93
CA GLY A 161 27.59 17.74 20.69
C GLY A 161 27.70 16.76 21.86
N ARG A 162 26.79 15.77 21.88
CA ARG A 162 26.82 14.67 22.85
C ARG A 162 26.60 13.33 22.17
N LEU A 163 27.43 12.35 22.53
CA LEU A 163 27.25 10.94 22.22
C LEU A 163 26.65 10.24 23.45
N LEU A 164 25.51 9.60 23.27
CA LEU A 164 24.79 8.90 24.33
C LEU A 164 25.21 7.43 24.41
N LYS A 165 24.99 6.80 25.57
CA LYS A 165 25.12 5.35 25.74
C LYS A 165 23.75 4.71 25.77
N VAL A 166 23.60 3.55 25.14
CA VAL A 166 22.31 2.84 25.10
C VAL A 166 21.73 2.58 26.50
N ALA A 167 22.58 2.20 27.46
CA ALA A 167 22.17 1.92 28.84
C ALA A 167 21.39 3.06 29.52
N ASN A 168 21.76 4.31 29.21
CA ASN A 168 21.19 5.52 29.82
C ASN A 168 20.36 6.32 28.82
N PHE A 169 19.95 5.70 27.71
CA PHE A 169 19.17 6.37 26.69
C PHE A 169 17.74 6.61 27.18
N ASP A 170 17.33 7.88 27.19
CA ASP A 170 15.98 8.30 27.55
C ASP A 170 15.16 8.52 26.26
N LEU A 171 14.10 7.71 26.11
CA LEU A 171 13.20 7.74 24.95
C LEU A 171 12.32 9.00 24.91
N ASP A 172 12.12 9.63 26.07
CA ASP A 172 11.24 10.79 26.22
C ASP A 172 12.01 12.10 26.26
N ALA A 173 13.34 12.04 26.13
CA ALA A 173 14.20 13.22 26.07
C ALA A 173 13.86 14.10 24.86
N PRO A 174 13.92 15.44 25.00
CA PRO A 174 13.70 16.32 23.86
C PRO A 174 14.77 16.10 22.78
N PRO A 175 14.45 16.38 21.50
CA PRO A 175 15.42 16.34 20.43
C PRO A 175 16.65 17.21 20.75
N PRO A 176 17.87 16.77 20.37
CA PRO A 176 19.08 17.56 20.52
C PRO A 176 19.00 18.92 19.81
N ASP A 177 19.45 19.98 20.49
CA ASP A 177 19.47 21.36 20.00
C ASP A 177 20.75 22.08 20.49
N PRO A 178 21.60 22.66 19.60
CA PRO A 178 21.51 22.60 18.14
C PRO A 178 21.97 21.24 17.59
N TRP A 179 21.16 20.62 16.74
CA TRP A 179 21.48 19.31 16.15
C TRP A 179 22.79 19.30 15.33
N ASN A 180 23.19 20.46 14.77
CA ASN A 180 24.41 20.58 13.98
C ASN A 180 25.69 20.29 14.78
N ASP A 181 25.74 20.65 16.08
CA ASP A 181 26.88 20.34 16.95
C ASP A 181 27.02 18.83 17.17
N HIS A 182 25.89 18.13 17.30
CA HIS A 182 25.86 16.67 17.38
C HIS A 182 26.28 16.01 16.08
N LEU A 183 25.87 16.56 14.93
CA LEU A 183 26.32 16.09 13.62
C LEU A 183 27.82 16.31 13.42
N ALA A 184 28.36 17.46 13.86
CA ALA A 184 29.80 17.73 13.83
C ALA A 184 30.59 16.78 14.74
N LEU A 185 30.08 16.50 15.95
CA LEU A 185 30.67 15.50 16.84
C LEU A 185 30.68 14.11 16.21
N TRP A 186 29.55 13.69 15.62
CA TRP A 186 29.47 12.43 14.87
C TRP A 186 30.55 12.42 13.80
N ALA A 187 30.63 13.45 12.96
CA ALA A 187 31.61 13.54 11.87
C ALA A 187 33.06 13.42 12.35
N ALA A 188 33.39 14.00 13.51
CA ALA A 188 34.72 13.92 14.12
C ALA A 188 35.04 12.55 14.74
N ARG A 189 34.02 11.75 15.07
CA ARG A 189 34.13 10.45 15.75
C ARG A 189 33.99 9.25 14.81
N ARG A 190 33.81 9.49 13.51
CA ARG A 190 33.60 8.41 12.53
C ARG A 190 34.86 7.55 12.38
N PRO A 191 34.70 6.25 12.06
CA PRO A 191 35.80 5.38 11.68
C PRO A 191 36.65 5.96 10.55
N ALA A 192 37.95 5.63 10.53
CA ALA A 192 38.88 6.11 9.52
C ALA A 192 38.54 5.64 8.08
N ASP A 193 37.83 4.51 7.95
CA ASP A 193 37.36 3.93 6.70
C ASP A 193 35.93 4.39 6.33
N ALA A 194 35.34 5.31 7.10
CA ALA A 194 34.01 5.81 6.85
C ALA A 194 33.92 6.65 5.57
N ARG A 195 32.72 6.73 4.97
CA ARG A 195 32.54 7.42 3.68
C ARG A 195 32.79 8.93 3.78
N PRO A 196 33.18 9.61 2.69
CA PRO A 196 33.25 11.07 2.69
C PRO A 196 31.92 11.73 3.12
N LEU A 197 31.98 12.85 3.82
CA LEU A 197 30.77 13.56 4.30
C LEU A 197 29.82 13.97 3.16
N ALA A 198 30.37 14.27 1.97
CA ALA A 198 29.62 14.56 0.76
C ALA A 198 28.86 13.33 0.18
N GLN A 199 29.07 12.13 0.73
CA GLN A 199 28.33 10.92 0.39
C GLN A 199 27.39 10.47 1.53
N CYS A 200 27.37 11.21 2.63
CA CYS A 200 26.58 10.90 3.81
C CYS A 200 25.22 11.59 3.74
N VAL A 201 24.19 10.89 3.29
CA VAL A 201 22.84 11.46 3.08
C VAL A 201 22.15 11.77 4.41
N VAL A 202 21.80 13.03 4.63
CA VAL A 202 21.11 13.48 5.85
C VAL A 202 19.65 13.76 5.58
N ARG A 203 19.29 14.54 4.56
CA ARG A 203 17.88 14.87 4.26
C ARG A 203 17.67 15.08 2.78
N LEU A 204 16.43 15.31 2.40
CA LEU A 204 16.06 15.69 1.05
C LEU A 204 15.46 17.10 1.06
N SER A 205 15.67 17.83 -0.02
CA SER A 205 14.99 19.08 -0.32
C SER A 205 14.23 18.91 -1.63
N ALA A 206 12.97 19.30 -1.67
CA ALA A 206 12.17 19.27 -2.90
C ALA A 206 11.09 20.37 -2.82
N PRO A 207 10.62 20.91 -3.96
CA PRO A 207 9.54 21.90 -3.95
C PRO A 207 8.29 21.42 -3.23
N GLU A 208 7.95 20.13 -3.34
CA GLU A 208 6.78 19.54 -2.67
C GLU A 208 6.92 19.37 -1.14
N LEU A 209 8.12 19.64 -0.60
CA LEU A 209 8.44 19.59 0.83
C LEU A 209 8.72 20.98 1.42
N ALA A 210 8.63 22.04 0.62
CA ALA A 210 8.77 23.40 1.10
C ALA A 210 7.65 23.73 2.11
N ALA A 211 8.00 24.42 3.20
CA ALA A 211 7.09 24.62 4.33
C ALA A 211 5.79 25.35 3.96
N ASP A 212 5.84 26.24 2.97
CA ASP A 212 4.69 26.96 2.42
C ASP A 212 3.80 26.12 1.48
N GLN A 213 4.29 24.96 1.04
CA GLN A 213 3.57 24.01 0.18
C GLN A 213 2.92 22.87 0.96
N LEU A 214 3.31 22.68 2.22
CA LEU A 214 2.73 21.65 3.07
C LEU A 214 1.29 21.99 3.47
N ILE A 215 0.47 20.96 3.56
CA ILE A 215 -0.95 21.08 3.85
C ILE A 215 -1.30 20.47 5.21
N GLY A 216 -2.30 21.03 5.88
CA GLY A 216 -2.76 20.53 7.17
C GLY A 216 -3.87 19.49 7.05
N VAL A 217 -4.38 19.08 8.21
CA VAL A 217 -5.52 18.15 8.33
C VAL A 217 -6.74 18.57 7.51
N PRO A 218 -7.19 19.86 7.50
CA PRO A 218 -8.39 20.24 6.74
C PRO A 218 -8.24 20.00 5.23
N GLU A 219 -7.12 20.41 4.65
CA GLU A 219 -6.84 20.25 3.23
C GLU A 219 -6.60 18.78 2.87
N MET A 220 -5.86 18.02 3.68
CA MET A 220 -5.65 16.59 3.46
C MET A 220 -6.97 15.82 3.48
N ALA A 221 -7.85 16.12 4.45
CA ALA A 221 -9.17 15.49 4.53
C ALA A 221 -10.04 15.82 3.31
N LYS A 222 -9.99 17.07 2.83
CA LYS A 222 -10.66 17.49 1.59
C LYS A 222 -10.15 16.72 0.38
N ILE A 223 -8.84 16.51 0.26
CA ILE A 223 -8.25 15.72 -0.85
C ILE A 223 -8.71 14.26 -0.76
N GLY A 224 -8.74 13.67 0.43
CA GLY A 224 -9.22 12.30 0.66
C GLY A 224 -10.73 12.11 0.63
N GLY A 225 -11.52 13.15 0.35
CA GLY A 225 -12.98 13.09 0.28
C GLY A 225 -13.65 12.74 1.62
N ILE A 226 -13.04 13.09 2.76
CA ILE A 226 -13.55 12.79 4.10
C ILE A 226 -13.63 14.05 4.99
N ALA A 227 -14.37 13.95 6.09
CA ALA A 227 -14.38 14.99 7.11
C ALA A 227 -13.04 15.04 7.86
N ALA A 228 -12.64 16.24 8.29
CA ALA A 228 -11.42 16.42 9.09
C ALA A 228 -11.48 15.69 10.44
N SER A 229 -12.66 15.49 11.02
CA SER A 229 -12.86 14.66 12.22
C SER A 229 -12.54 13.19 11.96
N THR A 230 -12.95 12.66 10.80
CA THR A 230 -12.64 11.29 10.36
C THR A 230 -11.14 11.10 10.19
N LEU A 231 -10.46 12.05 9.52
CA LEU A 231 -9.00 11.97 9.36
C LEU A 231 -8.29 11.98 10.72
N ARG A 232 -8.72 12.83 11.66
CA ARG A 232 -8.16 12.83 13.03
C ARG A 232 -8.40 11.51 13.75
N ALA A 233 -9.56 10.90 13.57
CA ALA A 233 -9.84 9.58 14.15
C ALA A 233 -8.94 8.50 13.54
N TYR A 234 -8.65 8.56 12.24
CA TYR A 234 -7.73 7.63 11.58
C TYR A 234 -6.31 7.79 12.11
N ILE A 235 -5.84 9.03 12.25
CA ILE A 235 -4.53 9.35 12.83
C ILE A 235 -4.45 8.87 14.29
N ALA A 236 -5.47 9.14 15.11
CA ALA A 236 -5.50 8.75 16.52
C ALA A 236 -5.54 7.22 16.72
N ARG A 237 -6.11 6.48 15.76
CA ARG A 237 -6.16 5.01 15.75
C ARG A 237 -4.96 4.37 15.06
N ASP A 238 -3.99 5.18 14.63
CA ASP A 238 -2.81 4.75 13.87
C ASP A 238 -3.18 3.84 12.68
N GLN A 239 -4.22 4.24 11.94
CA GLN A 239 -4.64 3.51 10.75
C GLN A 239 -3.53 3.56 9.70
N ARG A 240 -3.08 2.36 9.31
CA ARG A 240 -1.94 2.14 8.41
C ARG A 240 -2.09 2.81 7.04
N GLU A 241 -3.32 3.06 6.63
CA GLU A 241 -3.63 3.68 5.33
C GLU A 241 -3.24 5.16 5.27
N VAL A 242 -3.13 5.87 6.41
CA VAL A 242 -2.81 7.30 6.39
C VAL A 242 -1.28 7.51 6.37
N PRO A 243 -0.72 8.19 5.37
CA PRO A 243 0.72 8.38 5.27
C PRO A 243 1.29 9.17 6.47
N PRO A 244 2.56 8.93 6.85
CA PRO A 244 3.24 9.75 7.84
C PRO A 244 3.34 11.22 7.40
N PRO A 245 3.23 12.18 8.34
CA PRO A 245 3.43 13.59 8.03
C PRO A 245 4.89 13.85 7.70
N GLN A 246 5.11 14.78 6.77
CA GLN A 246 6.43 15.22 6.35
C GLN A 246 7.03 16.20 7.37
N ALA A 247 6.18 16.91 8.12
CA ALA A 247 6.60 17.83 9.17
C ALA A 247 5.55 17.93 10.29
N ALA A 248 5.99 18.45 11.44
CA ALA A 248 5.11 18.86 12.53
C ALA A 248 5.48 20.28 12.95
N VAL A 249 4.53 21.23 12.85
CA VAL A 249 4.73 22.63 13.27
C VAL A 249 3.77 22.93 14.42
N SER A 250 4.32 23.26 15.58
CA SER A 250 3.54 23.51 16.81
C SER A 250 2.56 22.37 17.13
N GLY A 251 3.02 21.12 16.97
CA GLY A 251 2.22 19.90 17.20
C GLY A 251 1.22 19.57 16.08
N ARG A 252 1.14 20.35 15.00
CA ARG A 252 0.24 20.09 13.87
C ARG A 252 0.97 19.31 12.79
N SER A 253 0.45 18.12 12.48
CA SER A 253 0.90 17.31 11.36
C SER A 253 0.65 18.02 10.02
N LEU A 254 1.68 18.03 9.18
CA LEU A 254 1.66 18.61 7.85
C LEU A 254 2.12 17.58 6.82
N TRP A 255 1.46 17.56 5.66
CA TRP A 255 1.75 16.64 4.58
C TRP A 255 2.12 17.36 3.30
N SER A 256 2.93 16.71 2.47
CA SER A 256 3.10 17.13 1.09
C SER A 256 1.78 16.93 0.33
N ARG A 257 1.37 17.92 -0.47
CA ARG A 257 0.13 17.81 -1.27
C ARG A 257 0.16 16.59 -2.21
N PRO A 258 1.24 16.30 -2.95
CA PRO A 258 1.31 15.08 -3.73
C PRO A 258 1.18 13.78 -2.93
N VAL A 259 1.74 13.69 -1.72
CA VAL A 259 1.54 12.50 -0.86
C VAL A 259 0.07 12.33 -0.47
N ALA A 260 -0.62 13.43 -0.17
CA ALA A 260 -2.06 13.39 0.10
C ALA A 260 -2.88 12.98 -1.14
N GLN A 261 -2.44 13.34 -2.35
CA GLN A 261 -3.06 12.90 -3.61
C GLN A 261 -2.83 11.41 -3.87
N ASP A 262 -1.61 10.92 -3.61
CA ASP A 262 -1.27 9.50 -3.74
C ASP A 262 -2.12 8.65 -2.79
N TRP A 263 -2.27 9.08 -1.53
CA TRP A 263 -3.18 8.46 -0.56
C TRP A 263 -4.65 8.49 -0.99
N ALA A 264 -5.14 9.64 -1.47
CA ALA A 264 -6.52 9.76 -1.93
C ALA A 264 -6.79 8.89 -3.17
N GLN A 265 -5.81 8.74 -4.06
CA GLN A 265 -5.90 7.84 -5.20
C GLN A 265 -6.05 6.38 -4.75
N GLU A 266 -5.21 5.91 -3.82
CA GLU A 266 -5.32 4.53 -3.32
C GLU A 266 -6.69 4.28 -2.68
N ARG A 267 -7.14 5.23 -1.86
CA ARG A 267 -8.46 5.17 -1.23
C ARG A 267 -9.60 5.11 -2.27
N ASP A 268 -9.51 5.91 -3.32
CA ASP A 268 -10.50 5.91 -4.41
C ASP A 268 -10.49 4.60 -5.21
N ARG A 269 -9.34 3.91 -5.27
CA ARG A 269 -9.16 2.62 -5.96
C ARG A 269 -9.46 1.39 -5.10
N SER A 270 -9.76 1.57 -3.81
CA SER A 270 -10.12 0.47 -2.91
C SER A 270 -11.29 -0.38 -3.45
N PRO A 271 -11.32 -1.70 -3.16
CA PRO A 271 -12.44 -2.56 -3.53
C PRO A 271 -13.80 -2.02 -3.05
N GLU A 272 -13.83 -1.39 -1.87
CA GLU A 272 -15.02 -0.75 -1.32
C GLU A 272 -15.47 0.45 -2.15
N SER A 273 -14.54 1.31 -2.58
CA SER A 273 -14.85 2.45 -3.43
C SER A 273 -15.32 2.02 -4.82
N ALA A 274 -14.69 0.99 -5.40
CA ALA A 274 -15.13 0.40 -6.66
C ALA A 274 -16.54 -0.21 -6.52
N ALA A 275 -16.81 -0.94 -5.45
CA ALA A 275 -18.12 -1.52 -5.16
C ALA A 275 -19.20 -0.47 -4.94
N ALA A 276 -18.89 0.66 -4.29
CA ALA A 276 -19.85 1.74 -4.06
C ALA A 276 -20.37 2.38 -5.35
N LYS A 277 -19.64 2.28 -6.48
CA LYS A 277 -20.13 2.72 -7.80
C LYS A 277 -21.20 1.82 -8.39
N LEU A 278 -21.32 0.61 -7.86
CA LEU A 278 -22.30 -0.39 -8.26
C LEU A 278 -23.42 -0.54 -7.22
N ASP A 279 -23.51 0.38 -6.26
CA ASP A 279 -24.62 0.45 -5.33
C ASP A 279 -25.92 0.82 -6.08
N SER A 280 -26.99 0.09 -5.79
CA SER A 280 -28.32 0.32 -6.37
C SER A 280 -29.05 1.51 -5.72
N GLY A 281 -28.57 2.01 -4.58
CA GLY A 281 -29.20 3.08 -3.80
C GLY A 281 -30.43 2.65 -3.01
N ASP A 282 -30.82 1.37 -3.09
CA ASP A 282 -32.08 0.81 -2.54
C ASP A 282 -31.81 -0.21 -1.41
N GLY A 283 -30.72 0.01 -0.67
CA GLY A 283 -30.19 -0.88 0.38
C GLY A 283 -28.74 -1.30 0.11
N GLU A 284 -28.15 -2.11 0.99
CA GLU A 284 -26.75 -2.60 0.89
C GLU A 284 -26.46 -3.54 -0.31
N LEU A 285 -27.37 -3.61 -1.30
CA LEU A 285 -27.26 -4.50 -2.46
C LEU A 285 -26.62 -3.80 -3.66
N SER A 286 -25.72 -4.53 -4.34
CA SER A 286 -25.21 -4.10 -5.64
C SER A 286 -26.30 -4.11 -6.72
N ILE A 287 -26.05 -3.43 -7.84
CA ILE A 287 -26.98 -3.29 -8.97
C ILE A 287 -27.46 -4.65 -9.50
N GLY A 288 -26.57 -5.64 -9.60
CA GLY A 288 -26.91 -6.99 -10.04
C GLY A 288 -27.85 -7.70 -9.06
N LEU A 289 -27.55 -7.62 -7.76
CA LEU A 289 -28.37 -8.24 -6.71
C LEU A 289 -29.75 -7.54 -6.59
N ALA A 290 -29.80 -6.23 -6.75
CA ALA A 290 -31.06 -5.48 -6.75
C ALA A 290 -31.94 -5.86 -7.95
N GLU A 291 -31.36 -5.98 -9.15
CA GLU A 291 -32.10 -6.45 -10.34
C GLU A 291 -32.53 -7.91 -10.20
N LEU A 292 -31.69 -8.78 -9.64
CA LEU A 292 -32.03 -10.17 -9.35
C LEU A 292 -33.23 -10.23 -8.40
N ARG A 293 -33.20 -9.46 -7.31
CA ARG A 293 -34.32 -9.31 -6.36
C ARG A 293 -35.59 -8.90 -7.09
N GLN A 294 -35.55 -7.83 -7.89
CA GLN A 294 -36.74 -7.35 -8.63
C GLN A 294 -37.29 -8.40 -9.60
N ASN A 295 -36.40 -9.14 -10.27
CA ASN A 295 -36.79 -10.21 -11.20
C ASN A 295 -37.42 -11.39 -10.47
N LEU A 296 -36.84 -11.82 -9.34
CA LEU A 296 -37.36 -12.91 -8.53
C LEU A 296 -38.70 -12.54 -7.87
N ALA A 297 -38.82 -11.33 -7.34
CA ALA A 297 -40.06 -10.82 -6.73
C ALA A 297 -41.22 -10.89 -7.73
N ARG A 298 -41.02 -10.42 -8.96
CA ARG A 298 -42.04 -10.51 -10.04
C ARG A 298 -42.41 -11.96 -10.35
N ARG A 299 -41.43 -12.86 -10.41
CA ARG A 299 -41.66 -14.30 -10.70
C ARG A 299 -42.39 -15.00 -9.56
N PHE A 300 -42.00 -14.75 -8.32
CA PHE A 300 -42.65 -15.30 -7.13
C PHE A 300 -44.07 -14.78 -7.01
N PHE A 301 -44.30 -13.47 -7.20
CA PHE A 301 -45.64 -12.91 -7.22
C PHE A 301 -46.51 -13.52 -8.33
N GLY A 302 -46.02 -13.59 -9.57
CA GLY A 302 -46.74 -14.23 -10.68
C GLY A 302 -47.11 -15.69 -10.37
N THR A 303 -46.19 -16.42 -9.73
CA THR A 303 -46.43 -17.82 -9.34
C THR A 303 -47.45 -17.95 -8.22
N LEU A 304 -47.35 -17.13 -7.17
CA LEU A 304 -48.15 -17.22 -5.95
C LEU A 304 -49.53 -16.59 -6.11
N TRP A 305 -49.63 -15.51 -6.89
CA TRP A 305 -50.85 -14.74 -7.08
C TRP A 305 -51.54 -15.03 -8.40
N GLU A 306 -50.89 -14.94 -9.55
CA GLU A 306 -51.57 -14.99 -10.86
C GLU A 306 -52.11 -16.38 -11.19
N ARG A 307 -51.53 -17.43 -10.60
CA ARG A 307 -52.04 -18.80 -10.74
C ARG A 307 -53.23 -19.07 -9.81
N PRO A 308 -54.44 -19.35 -10.34
CA PRO A 308 -55.64 -19.56 -9.50
C PRO A 308 -55.49 -20.71 -8.50
N ASP A 309 -54.78 -21.78 -8.87
CA ASP A 309 -54.59 -22.96 -8.02
C ASP A 309 -53.75 -22.65 -6.78
N TRP A 310 -52.74 -21.78 -6.92
CA TRP A 310 -51.90 -21.32 -5.81
C TRP A 310 -52.63 -20.27 -4.99
N ARG A 311 -53.29 -19.30 -5.63
CA ARG A 311 -54.07 -18.25 -4.94
C ARG A 311 -55.11 -18.83 -3.98
N LYS A 312 -55.78 -19.91 -4.38
CA LYS A 312 -56.78 -20.60 -3.53
C LYS A 312 -56.18 -21.31 -2.30
N ARG A 313 -54.87 -21.58 -2.27
CA ARG A 313 -54.19 -22.20 -1.12
C ARG A 313 -53.89 -21.21 0.01
N TRP A 314 -53.90 -19.91 -0.27
CA TRP A 314 -53.74 -18.88 0.75
C TRP A 314 -54.95 -18.85 1.69
N ALA A 315 -54.67 -18.73 2.99
CA ALA A 315 -55.70 -18.46 3.99
C ALA A 315 -56.45 -17.16 3.62
N LEU A 316 -57.79 -17.17 3.77
CA LEU A 316 -58.66 -16.08 3.31
C LEU A 316 -58.20 -14.68 3.77
N ARG A 317 -57.77 -14.55 5.03
CA ARG A 317 -57.28 -13.28 5.60
C ARG A 317 -56.01 -12.72 4.93
N PHE A 318 -55.22 -13.55 4.25
CA PHE A 318 -53.99 -13.16 3.56
C PHE A 318 -54.10 -13.28 2.04
N ARG A 319 -55.27 -13.64 1.50
CA ARG A 319 -55.49 -13.77 0.06
C ARG A 319 -55.75 -12.41 -0.58
N THR A 320 -54.74 -11.55 -0.53
CA THR A 320 -54.74 -10.21 -1.12
C THR A 320 -53.46 -10.02 -1.92
N ALA A 321 -53.49 -9.22 -2.98
CA ALA A 321 -52.31 -8.94 -3.78
C ALA A 321 -51.18 -8.34 -2.93
N SER A 322 -51.48 -7.42 -2.00
CA SER A 322 -50.48 -6.79 -1.12
C SER A 322 -49.73 -7.82 -0.27
N ALA A 323 -50.46 -8.67 0.48
CA ALA A 323 -49.82 -9.66 1.34
C ALA A 323 -48.98 -10.69 0.56
N VAL A 324 -49.38 -11.04 -0.66
CA VAL A 324 -48.59 -11.95 -1.52
C VAL A 324 -47.37 -11.23 -2.10
N GLN A 325 -47.49 -9.95 -2.44
CA GLN A 325 -46.36 -9.13 -2.89
C GLN A 325 -45.31 -9.01 -1.79
N GLU A 326 -45.70 -8.71 -0.55
CA GLU A 326 -44.79 -8.63 0.60
C GLU A 326 -43.97 -9.93 0.77
N ILE A 327 -44.62 -11.10 0.73
CA ILE A 327 -43.93 -12.39 0.80
C ILE A 327 -43.04 -12.64 -0.41
N ALA A 328 -43.48 -12.27 -1.62
CA ALA A 328 -42.68 -12.41 -2.83
C ALA A 328 -41.41 -11.54 -2.78
N ASP A 329 -41.52 -10.32 -2.26
CA ASP A 329 -40.41 -9.39 -2.07
C ASP A 329 -39.43 -9.92 -1.01
N GLU A 330 -39.93 -10.43 0.11
CA GLU A 330 -39.10 -11.01 1.18
C GLU A 330 -38.34 -12.27 0.70
N LEU A 331 -39.02 -13.18 -0.01
CA LEU A 331 -38.38 -14.36 -0.60
C LEU A 331 -37.31 -13.97 -1.62
N ALA A 332 -37.58 -12.97 -2.46
CA ALA A 332 -36.62 -12.47 -3.43
C ALA A 332 -35.41 -11.82 -2.78
N LEU A 333 -35.61 -11.07 -1.69
CA LEU A 333 -34.52 -10.47 -0.92
C LEU A 333 -33.64 -11.55 -0.28
N ASN A 334 -34.24 -12.57 0.34
CA ASN A 334 -33.48 -13.66 0.95
C ASN A 334 -32.61 -14.40 -0.07
N VAL A 335 -33.15 -14.71 -1.26
CA VAL A 335 -32.37 -15.35 -2.32
C VAL A 335 -31.26 -14.43 -2.85
N ALA A 336 -31.54 -13.15 -3.05
CA ALA A 336 -30.53 -12.21 -3.53
C ALA A 336 -29.41 -12.01 -2.49
N ALA A 337 -29.74 -11.93 -1.21
CA ALA A 337 -28.77 -11.78 -0.13
C ALA A 337 -27.89 -13.02 0.07
N ASP A 338 -28.37 -14.21 -0.29
CA ASP A 338 -27.67 -15.49 -0.14
C ASP A 338 -27.27 -16.11 -1.49
N THR A 339 -26.89 -15.26 -2.45
CA THR A 339 -26.51 -15.74 -3.80
C THR A 339 -25.26 -16.63 -3.75
N ASP A 340 -24.36 -16.42 -2.78
CA ASP A 340 -23.14 -17.21 -2.59
C ASP A 340 -23.44 -18.70 -2.30
N SER A 341 -24.60 -19.03 -1.72
CA SER A 341 -25.02 -20.43 -1.51
C SER A 341 -25.42 -21.15 -2.81
N ILE A 342 -25.73 -20.38 -3.87
CA ILE A 342 -26.17 -20.90 -5.17
C ILE A 342 -25.00 -20.95 -6.15
N ILE A 343 -24.23 -19.86 -6.20
CA ILE A 343 -23.04 -19.74 -7.03
C ILE A 343 -21.96 -19.12 -6.14
N ASP A 344 -20.95 -19.92 -5.80
CA ASP A 344 -19.81 -19.40 -5.04
C ASP A 344 -19.02 -18.41 -5.92
N ALA A 345 -18.95 -17.15 -5.46
CA ALA A 345 -18.33 -16.08 -6.21
C ALA A 345 -16.81 -16.28 -6.38
N HIS A 346 -16.16 -16.97 -5.44
CA HIS A 346 -14.72 -17.25 -5.49
C HIS A 346 -14.40 -18.34 -6.52
N ASP A 347 -15.14 -19.43 -6.51
CA ASP A 347 -14.99 -20.52 -7.49
C ASP A 347 -15.32 -20.04 -8.91
N LEU A 348 -16.36 -19.20 -9.05
CA LEU A 348 -16.67 -18.56 -10.32
C LEU A 348 -15.54 -17.62 -10.76
N ALA A 349 -14.99 -16.80 -9.86
CA ALA A 349 -13.88 -15.91 -10.17
C ALA A 349 -12.64 -16.69 -10.65
N ALA A 350 -12.29 -17.79 -10.00
CA ALA A 350 -11.18 -18.66 -10.43
C ALA A 350 -11.44 -19.27 -11.82
N THR A 351 -12.68 -19.67 -12.11
CA THR A 351 -13.07 -20.19 -13.43
C THR A 351 -12.95 -19.12 -14.51
N VAL A 352 -13.42 -17.89 -14.23
CA VAL A 352 -13.32 -16.76 -15.14
C VAL A 352 -11.86 -16.33 -15.35
N LEU A 353 -11.03 -16.33 -14.30
CA LEU A 353 -9.59 -16.08 -14.39
C LEU A 353 -8.94 -17.00 -15.43
N HIS A 354 -9.16 -18.31 -15.30
CA HIS A 354 -8.59 -19.29 -16.22
C HIS A 354 -9.12 -19.12 -17.65
N ALA A 355 -10.41 -18.89 -17.83
CA ALA A 355 -11.00 -18.67 -19.15
C ALA A 355 -10.45 -17.43 -19.85
N VAL A 356 -10.33 -16.30 -19.13
CA VAL A 356 -9.76 -15.07 -19.69
C VAL A 356 -8.28 -15.27 -20.05
N LEU A 357 -7.49 -15.90 -19.19
CA LEU A 357 -6.07 -16.15 -19.47
C LEU A 357 -5.87 -17.07 -20.69
N ASP A 358 -6.72 -18.07 -20.88
CA ASP A 358 -6.70 -18.94 -22.06
C ASP A 358 -7.00 -18.16 -23.35
N GLU A 359 -8.02 -17.29 -23.33
CA GLU A 359 -8.37 -16.45 -24.49
C GLU A 359 -7.28 -15.42 -24.83
N LEU A 360 -6.63 -14.84 -23.81
CA LEU A 360 -5.49 -13.96 -23.99
C LEU A 360 -4.28 -14.70 -24.58
N ALA A 361 -4.01 -15.92 -24.11
CA ALA A 361 -2.94 -16.77 -24.65
C ALA A 361 -3.20 -17.12 -26.12
N TYR A 362 -4.43 -17.54 -26.45
CA TYR A 362 -4.84 -17.81 -27.83
C TYR A 362 -4.71 -16.58 -28.73
N GLY A 363 -5.11 -15.40 -28.23
CA GLY A 363 -4.94 -14.13 -28.94
C GLY A 363 -3.48 -13.80 -29.25
N LYS A 364 -2.57 -14.01 -28.28
CA LYS A 364 -1.11 -13.84 -28.45
C LYS A 364 -0.54 -14.79 -29.50
N GLU A 365 -0.96 -16.05 -29.48
CA GLU A 365 -0.53 -17.04 -30.48
C GLU A 365 -0.97 -16.66 -31.90
N LEU A 366 -2.22 -16.20 -32.05
CA LEU A 366 -2.75 -15.75 -33.32
C LEU A 366 -2.00 -14.51 -33.84
N ASP A 367 -1.75 -13.51 -32.99
CA ASP A 367 -1.00 -12.31 -33.35
C ASP A 367 0.44 -12.62 -33.79
N SER A 368 1.09 -13.54 -33.07
CA SER A 368 2.43 -14.04 -33.44
C SER A 368 2.46 -14.69 -34.82
N SER A 369 1.35 -15.26 -35.28
CA SER A 369 1.22 -15.88 -36.61
C SER A 369 0.94 -14.89 -37.74
N ILE A 370 0.30 -13.75 -37.44
CA ILE A 370 -0.13 -12.75 -38.43
C ILE A 370 0.92 -11.65 -38.60
N GLY A 371 1.68 -11.33 -37.54
CA GLY A 371 2.75 -10.34 -37.54
C GLY A 371 2.24 -8.91 -37.36
N GLY A 372 2.50 -8.32 -36.19
CA GLY A 372 2.17 -6.95 -35.84
C GLY A 372 2.11 -6.78 -34.31
N PRO A 373 2.18 -5.56 -33.77
CA PRO A 373 1.90 -5.34 -32.36
C PRO A 373 0.37 -5.33 -32.14
N ALA A 374 -0.19 -6.34 -31.49
CA ALA A 374 -1.57 -6.28 -31.03
C ALA A 374 -1.77 -5.18 -29.97
N THR A 375 -2.85 -4.41 -30.13
CA THR A 375 -3.30 -3.45 -29.12
C THR A 375 -4.23 -4.09 -28.09
N PHE A 376 -4.89 -5.21 -28.43
CA PHE A 376 -5.70 -6.02 -27.52
C PHE A 376 -5.88 -7.44 -28.09
N TYR A 377 -6.29 -8.37 -27.23
CA TYR A 377 -6.72 -9.72 -27.58
C TYR A 377 -8.22 -9.88 -27.28
N GLY A 378 -8.95 -10.54 -28.18
CA GLY A 378 -10.39 -10.70 -28.04
C GLY A 378 -10.75 -11.63 -26.89
N ILE A 379 -11.73 -11.22 -26.07
CA ILE A 379 -12.36 -12.06 -25.05
C ILE A 379 -13.77 -12.39 -25.55
N THR A 380 -14.16 -13.66 -25.54
CA THR A 380 -15.43 -14.07 -26.13
C THR A 380 -16.61 -13.62 -25.28
N THR A 381 -17.76 -13.40 -25.92
CA THR A 381 -18.97 -12.92 -25.26
C THR A 381 -19.42 -13.77 -24.06
N PRO A 382 -19.37 -15.12 -24.07
CA PRO A 382 -19.70 -15.90 -22.87
C PRO A 382 -18.81 -15.59 -21.68
N VAL A 383 -17.50 -15.49 -21.87
CA VAL A 383 -16.54 -15.17 -20.79
C VAL A 383 -16.75 -13.75 -20.30
N THR A 384 -16.92 -12.79 -21.23
CA THR A 384 -17.20 -11.40 -20.90
C THR A 384 -18.50 -11.24 -20.10
N LYS A 385 -19.55 -12.01 -20.41
CA LYS A 385 -20.80 -12.00 -19.66
C LYS A 385 -20.65 -12.55 -18.24
N MET A 386 -19.79 -13.54 -18.02
CA MET A 386 -19.50 -14.02 -16.66
C MET A 386 -18.71 -12.98 -15.86
N LEU A 387 -17.75 -12.31 -16.48
CA LEU A 387 -17.04 -11.19 -15.86
C LEU A 387 -17.99 -10.02 -15.54
N ASP A 388 -18.87 -9.64 -16.48
CA ASP A 388 -19.91 -8.63 -16.24
C ASP A 388 -20.84 -9.04 -15.08
N TRP A 389 -21.23 -10.31 -15.01
CA TRP A 389 -22.03 -10.83 -13.91
C TRP A 389 -21.32 -10.67 -12.56
N LEU A 390 -20.05 -11.07 -12.47
CA LEU A 390 -19.24 -10.91 -11.26
C LEU A 390 -19.11 -9.44 -10.85
N ILE A 391 -18.84 -8.53 -11.79
CA ILE A 391 -18.78 -7.09 -11.51
C ILE A 391 -20.11 -6.62 -10.90
N ARG A 392 -21.24 -7.01 -11.50
CA ARG A 392 -22.56 -6.55 -11.08
C ARG A 392 -23.03 -7.11 -9.74
N HIS A 393 -22.67 -8.35 -9.40
CA HIS A 393 -23.20 -9.06 -8.23
C HIS A 393 -22.18 -9.09 -7.08
N HIS A 394 -20.89 -9.24 -7.37
CA HIS A 394 -19.79 -9.35 -6.40
C HIS A 394 -18.63 -8.40 -6.76
N PRO A 395 -18.86 -7.07 -6.73
CA PRO A 395 -17.91 -6.09 -7.26
C PRO A 395 -16.53 -6.10 -6.58
N ARG A 396 -16.46 -6.44 -5.29
CA ARG A 396 -15.18 -6.56 -4.57
C ARG A 396 -14.36 -7.74 -5.08
N THR A 397 -14.99 -8.90 -5.28
CA THR A 397 -14.36 -10.09 -5.86
C THR A 397 -13.90 -9.80 -7.29
N ALA A 398 -14.74 -9.14 -8.10
CA ALA A 398 -14.40 -8.77 -9.46
C ALA A 398 -13.22 -7.78 -9.54
N HIS A 399 -13.12 -6.84 -8.58
CA HIS A 399 -11.99 -5.92 -8.48
C HIS A 399 -10.66 -6.66 -8.30
N HIS A 400 -10.61 -7.60 -7.35
CA HIS A 400 -9.42 -8.43 -7.14
C HIS A 400 -9.10 -9.31 -8.35
N LEU A 401 -10.12 -9.97 -8.91
CA LEU A 401 -9.99 -10.82 -10.10
C LEU A 401 -9.36 -10.08 -11.29
N ILE A 402 -9.76 -8.83 -11.55
CA ILE A 402 -9.20 -8.03 -12.65
C ILE A 402 -7.70 -7.77 -12.43
N GLY A 403 -7.30 -7.47 -11.18
CA GLY A 403 -5.89 -7.33 -10.82
C GLY A 403 -5.09 -8.61 -11.05
N GLU A 404 -5.65 -9.76 -10.67
CA GLU A 404 -5.04 -11.08 -10.89
C GLU A 404 -4.93 -11.43 -12.37
N ILE A 405 -5.98 -11.20 -13.18
CA ILE A 405 -5.94 -11.43 -14.64
C ILE A 405 -4.77 -10.65 -15.27
N VAL A 406 -4.64 -9.36 -14.96
CA VAL A 406 -3.57 -8.53 -15.55
C VAL A 406 -2.19 -8.96 -15.05
N GLY A 407 -2.06 -9.27 -13.75
CA GLY A 407 -0.81 -9.76 -13.17
C GLY A 407 -0.35 -11.11 -13.72
N ASP A 408 -1.28 -12.05 -13.92
CA ASP A 408 -0.97 -13.37 -14.46
C ASP A 408 -0.72 -13.33 -15.97
N ALA A 409 -1.46 -12.50 -16.72
CA ALA A 409 -1.18 -12.29 -18.13
C ALA A 409 0.23 -11.72 -18.34
N GLU A 410 0.67 -10.77 -17.51
CA GLU A 410 2.04 -10.24 -17.57
C GLU A 410 3.09 -11.27 -17.16
N ARG A 411 2.96 -11.87 -15.97
CA ARG A 411 4.01 -12.73 -15.41
C ARG A 411 4.10 -14.10 -16.07
N ARG A 412 2.98 -14.69 -16.48
CA ARG A 412 2.91 -16.07 -16.99
C ARG A 412 2.84 -16.13 -18.51
N LEU A 413 2.16 -15.17 -19.14
CA LEU A 413 1.96 -15.15 -20.59
C LEU A 413 2.83 -14.09 -21.28
N GLU A 414 3.60 -13.28 -20.54
CA GLU A 414 4.41 -12.17 -21.07
C GLU A 414 3.59 -11.21 -21.95
N ILE A 415 2.31 -11.03 -21.63
CA ILE A 415 1.42 -10.10 -22.32
C ILE A 415 1.58 -8.72 -21.65
N PRO A 416 1.90 -7.66 -22.40
CA PRO A 416 2.00 -6.32 -21.83
C PRO A 416 0.69 -5.90 -21.16
N ARG A 417 0.80 -5.23 -20.00
CA ARG A 417 -0.38 -4.80 -19.22
C ARG A 417 -1.37 -3.97 -20.00
N GLU A 418 -0.88 -3.12 -20.89
CA GLU A 418 -1.74 -2.27 -21.73
C GLU A 418 -2.65 -3.14 -22.60
N VAL A 419 -2.12 -4.22 -23.17
CA VAL A 419 -2.86 -5.14 -24.03
C VAL A 419 -3.94 -5.88 -23.23
N SER A 420 -3.63 -6.44 -22.06
CA SER A 420 -4.62 -7.14 -21.23
C SER A 420 -5.68 -6.19 -20.66
N THR A 421 -5.27 -4.99 -20.23
CA THR A 421 -6.17 -3.93 -19.78
C THR A 421 -7.14 -3.50 -20.89
N ASP A 422 -6.63 -3.26 -22.10
CA ASP A 422 -7.44 -2.85 -23.24
C ASP A 422 -8.32 -3.99 -23.78
N SER A 423 -7.89 -5.24 -23.64
CA SER A 423 -8.71 -6.43 -23.90
C SER A 423 -9.94 -6.46 -23.00
N ILE A 424 -9.76 -6.30 -21.68
CA ILE A 424 -10.86 -6.24 -20.71
C ILE A 424 -11.79 -5.05 -21.00
N ARG A 425 -11.22 -3.85 -21.25
CA ARG A 425 -12.00 -2.65 -21.58
C ARG A 425 -12.83 -2.84 -22.85
N THR A 426 -12.25 -3.42 -23.88
CA THR A 426 -12.91 -3.63 -25.17
C THR A 426 -14.02 -4.65 -25.04
N ALA A 427 -13.74 -5.79 -24.40
CA ALA A 427 -14.70 -6.85 -24.16
C ALA A 427 -15.92 -6.34 -23.38
N LEU A 428 -15.69 -5.76 -22.19
CA LEU A 428 -16.77 -5.18 -21.40
C LEU A 428 -17.42 -4.00 -22.12
N GLY A 429 -16.65 -3.27 -22.94
CA GLY A 429 -17.12 -2.22 -23.84
C GLY A 429 -18.27 -2.64 -24.74
N LEU A 430 -18.13 -3.84 -25.31
CA LEU A 430 -19.03 -4.44 -26.30
C LEU A 430 -20.19 -5.23 -25.65
N ASP A 431 -19.91 -6.05 -24.64
CA ASP A 431 -20.86 -7.06 -24.16
C ASP A 431 -21.45 -6.80 -22.76
N SER A 432 -20.93 -5.80 -22.01
CA SER A 432 -21.46 -5.48 -20.67
C SER A 432 -22.86 -4.87 -20.73
N THR A 433 -23.67 -5.24 -19.74
CA THR A 433 -25.02 -4.68 -19.55
C THR A 433 -25.04 -3.45 -18.64
N LEU A 434 -23.90 -3.08 -18.05
CA LEU A 434 -23.79 -1.91 -17.18
C LEU A 434 -23.92 -0.60 -17.97
N PRO A 435 -24.52 0.46 -17.37
CA PRO A 435 -24.45 1.79 -17.94
C PRO A 435 -23.00 2.20 -18.18
N ARG A 436 -22.73 2.80 -19.36
CA ARG A 436 -21.37 3.12 -19.80
C ARG A 436 -20.55 3.86 -18.74
N GLN A 437 -21.13 4.85 -18.07
CA GLN A 437 -20.41 5.64 -17.07
C GLN A 437 -20.07 4.81 -15.82
N VAL A 438 -21.02 4.01 -15.31
CA VAL A 438 -20.80 3.14 -14.15
C VAL A 438 -19.68 2.13 -14.42
N ARG A 439 -19.68 1.54 -15.63
CA ARG A 439 -18.64 0.62 -16.08
C ARG A 439 -17.26 1.30 -16.12
N LEU A 440 -17.18 2.52 -16.67
CA LEU A 440 -15.92 3.27 -16.74
C LEU A 440 -15.40 3.62 -15.35
N ASP A 441 -16.27 4.10 -14.46
CA ASP A 441 -15.91 4.46 -13.08
C ASP A 441 -15.39 3.25 -12.28
N PHE A 442 -16.01 2.07 -12.47
CA PHE A 442 -15.53 0.83 -11.87
C PHE A 442 -14.17 0.41 -12.44
N LEU A 443 -14.03 0.38 -13.76
CA LEU A 443 -12.79 -0.04 -14.42
C LEU A 443 -11.61 0.89 -14.15
N GLU A 444 -11.83 2.19 -13.98
CA GLU A 444 -10.78 3.15 -13.56
C GLU A 444 -10.17 2.78 -12.19
N ARG A 445 -10.97 2.15 -11.32
CA ARG A 445 -10.55 1.75 -9.96
C ARG A 445 -9.98 0.34 -9.91
N ALA A 446 -10.54 -0.58 -10.69
CA ALA A 446 -10.14 -1.98 -10.73
C ALA A 446 -8.90 -2.24 -11.61
N LEU A 447 -8.75 -1.54 -12.73
CA LEU A 447 -7.60 -1.73 -13.62
C LEU A 447 -6.35 -1.06 -13.04
N PRO A 448 -5.14 -1.57 -13.37
CA PRO A 448 -3.88 -1.02 -12.86
C PRO A 448 -3.72 0.47 -13.18
N PRO A 449 -2.96 1.22 -12.37
CA PRO A 449 -2.67 2.61 -12.69
C PRO A 449 -1.94 2.68 -14.03
N VAL A 450 -2.36 3.62 -14.88
CA VAL A 450 -1.63 3.90 -16.13
C VAL A 450 -0.28 4.46 -15.72
N SER A 451 0.80 3.75 -16.04
CA SER A 451 2.17 4.23 -15.85
C SER A 451 2.30 5.60 -16.53
N ARG A 452 2.47 6.67 -15.75
CA ARG A 452 2.59 8.06 -16.24
C ARG A 452 4.02 8.52 -16.36
#